data_AF-A0A399RAF3-F1
#
_entry.id   AF-A0A399RAF3-F1
#
_cell.length_a   1.000
_cell.length_b   1.000
_cell.length_c   1.000
_cell.angle_alpha   90.00
_cell.angle_beta   90.00
_cell.angle_gamma   90.00
#
_symmetry.space_group_name_H-M   'P 1'
#
loop_
_entity.id
_entity.type
_entity.pdbx_description
1 polymer ?
#
loop_
_entity_poly.entity_id
_entity_poly.type
_entity_poly.pdbx_seq_one_letter_code
_entity_poly.pdbx_strand_id
1 'polypeptide(L)'
;MSDAQERAKQPGCLWAAGAFFCLLLVGVVSALIFQPEKLGQVKRCLGPIMDTDPPLENTCDFPINAELCLYSKTADDICETKRLEPGQGFDRAEIEADLARLGGLLRAETYACKLPYMPGMVEDMNTKRMKQGCLPEGETRQ
;
A
#
# COMPACT_ATOMS: atom_id res chain seq x y z
N MET A 1 -16.87 42.23 -51.85
CA MET A 1 -15.68 42.40 -51.00
C MET A 1 -16.21 42.78 -49.63
N SER A 2 -16.31 41.85 -48.69
CA SER A 2 -15.32 41.55 -47.63
C SER A 2 -16.10 41.73 -46.32
N ASP A 3 -16.07 40.89 -45.29
CA ASP A 3 -15.22 39.75 -44.96
C ASP A 3 -16.04 38.77 -44.13
N ALA A 4 -15.81 37.48 -44.37
CA ALA A 4 -16.31 36.40 -43.54
C ALA A 4 -15.72 36.54 -42.13
N GLN A 5 -16.61 36.63 -41.14
CA GLN A 5 -16.27 36.60 -39.73
C GLN A 5 -15.76 35.19 -39.37
N GLU A 6 -14.48 34.92 -39.65
CA GLU A 6 -13.77 33.78 -39.07
C GLU A 6 -13.68 33.98 -37.55
N ARG A 7 -14.60 33.33 -36.82
CA ARG A 7 -14.44 33.10 -35.39
C ARG A 7 -13.24 32.18 -35.19
N ALA A 8 -12.06 32.77 -35.08
CA ALA A 8 -10.86 32.09 -34.63
C ALA A 8 -11.16 31.38 -33.29
N LYS A 9 -11.21 30.06 -33.37
CA LYS A 9 -11.44 29.12 -32.27
C LYS A 9 -10.31 29.34 -31.26
N GLN A 10 -10.60 30.01 -30.15
CA GLN A 10 -9.58 30.38 -29.15
C GLN A 10 -8.82 29.13 -28.69
N PRO A 11 -7.48 29.06 -28.88
CA PRO A 11 -6.69 27.90 -28.47
C PRO A 11 -6.42 27.87 -26.95
N GLY A 12 -6.83 28.88 -26.19
CA GLY A 12 -6.43 29.07 -24.79
C GLY A 12 -6.97 28.02 -23.80
N CYS A 13 -8.22 27.59 -23.93
CA CYS A 13 -8.82 26.68 -22.94
C CYS A 13 -8.26 25.26 -23.01
N LEU A 14 -7.92 24.75 -24.21
CA LEU A 14 -7.38 23.39 -24.36
C LEU A 14 -5.94 23.29 -23.85
N TRP A 15 -5.12 24.33 -24.05
CA TRP A 15 -3.78 24.40 -23.50
C TRP A 15 -3.79 24.54 -21.97
N ALA A 16 -4.68 25.37 -21.42
CA ALA A 16 -4.82 25.50 -19.98
C ALA A 16 -5.31 24.19 -19.32
N ALA A 17 -6.30 23.53 -19.92
CA ALA A 17 -6.77 22.22 -19.46
C ALA A 17 -5.66 21.16 -19.56
N GLY A 18 -4.93 21.11 -20.67
CA GLY A 18 -3.80 20.20 -20.86
C GLY A 18 -2.69 20.43 -19.83
N ALA A 19 -2.30 21.67 -19.58
CA ALA A 19 -1.32 22.01 -18.56
C ALA A 19 -1.78 21.61 -17.15
N PHE A 20 -3.06 21.81 -16.83
CA PHE A 20 -3.64 21.39 -15.56
C PHE A 20 -3.62 19.87 -15.37
N PHE A 21 -4.01 19.11 -16.40
CA PHE A 21 -3.91 17.64 -16.37
C PHE A 21 -2.46 17.15 -16.22
N CYS A 22 -1.51 17.78 -16.91
CA CYS A 22 -0.09 17.46 -16.74
C CYS A 22 0.39 17.72 -15.30
N LEU A 23 0.04 18.87 -14.71
CA LEU A 23 0.40 19.19 -13.33
C LEU A 23 -0.24 18.22 -12.34
N LEU A 24 -1.49 17.80 -12.55
CA LEU A 24 -2.13 16.76 -11.75
C LEU A 24 -1.39 15.43 -11.83
N LEU A 25 -1.03 14.97 -13.03
CA LEU A 25 -0.29 13.74 -13.22
C LEU A 25 1.08 13.79 -12.52
N VAL A 26 1.81 14.89 -12.68
CA VAL A 26 3.11 15.09 -12.00
C VAL A 26 2.94 15.08 -10.48
N GLY A 27 1.91 15.74 -9.97
CA GLY A 27 1.60 15.76 -8.54
C GLY A 27 1.29 14.37 -7.99
N VAL A 28 0.49 13.57 -8.71
CA VAL A 28 0.15 12.20 -8.32
C VAL A 28 1.40 11.30 -8.34
N VAL A 29 2.18 11.32 -9.42
CA VAL A 29 3.40 10.50 -9.52
C VAL A 29 4.42 10.90 -8.46
N SER A 30 4.59 12.19 -8.23
CA SER A 30 5.49 12.70 -7.19
C SER A 30 5.03 12.27 -5.79
N ALA A 31 3.74 12.35 -5.48
CA ALA A 31 3.22 11.87 -4.20
C ALA A 31 3.44 10.35 -4.01
N LEU A 32 3.29 9.55 -5.07
CA LEU A 32 3.54 8.11 -5.02
C LEU A 32 5.01 7.76 -4.76
N ILE A 33 5.94 8.54 -5.33
CA ILE A 33 7.39 8.30 -5.18
C ILE A 33 7.91 8.84 -3.83
N PHE A 34 7.47 10.04 -3.44
CA PHE A 34 8.02 10.73 -2.29
C PHE A 34 7.28 10.42 -0.98
N GLN A 35 6.09 9.80 -1.01
CA GLN A 35 5.35 9.46 0.21
C GLN A 35 4.97 7.97 0.26
N PRO A 36 5.95 7.06 0.27
CA PRO A 36 5.72 5.60 0.32
C PRO A 36 4.98 5.15 1.58
N GLU A 37 5.02 5.93 2.65
CA GLU A 37 4.24 5.68 3.88
C GLU A 37 2.73 5.75 3.64
N LYS A 38 2.27 6.57 2.67
CA LYS A 38 0.85 6.67 2.33
C LYS A 38 0.34 5.46 1.56
N LEU A 39 1.24 4.76 0.86
CA LEU A 39 0.93 3.50 0.20
C LEU A 39 0.71 2.36 1.22
N GLY A 40 1.31 2.45 2.40
CA GLY A 40 1.10 1.51 3.53
C GLY A 40 -0.28 1.59 4.18
N GLN A 41 -1.10 2.59 3.83
CA GLN A 41 -2.47 2.74 4.35
C GLN A 41 -3.47 1.72 3.77
N VAL A 42 -2.98 0.80 2.92
CA VAL A 42 -3.74 -0.32 2.35
C VAL A 42 -4.06 -1.40 3.40
N LYS A 43 -3.65 -1.23 4.68
CA LYS A 43 -4.17 -2.02 5.81
C LYS A 43 -5.71 -2.13 5.83
N ARG A 44 -6.43 -1.13 5.29
CA ARG A 44 -7.89 -1.18 5.13
C ARG A 44 -8.39 -2.30 4.21
N CYS A 45 -7.54 -2.88 3.38
CA CYS A 45 -7.86 -4.01 2.50
C CYS A 45 -7.76 -5.36 3.22
N LEU A 46 -7.22 -5.43 4.44
CA LEU A 46 -7.19 -6.67 5.20
C LEU A 46 -8.41 -6.76 6.12
N GLY A 47 -9.11 -7.88 6.01
CA GLY A 47 -10.18 -8.27 6.92
C GLY A 47 -9.67 -8.53 8.34
N PRO A 48 -10.57 -8.83 9.29
CA PRO A 48 -10.20 -9.11 10.67
C PRO A 48 -9.32 -10.37 10.78
N ILE A 49 -8.51 -10.43 11.85
CA ILE A 49 -7.56 -11.54 12.07
C ILE A 49 -8.26 -12.85 12.44
N MET A 50 -9.36 -12.83 13.20
CA MET A 50 -9.93 -14.06 13.78
C MET A 50 -11.42 -14.29 13.46
N ASP A 51 -12.14 -13.28 12.96
CA ASP A 51 -13.61 -13.35 12.81
C ASP A 51 -14.06 -13.83 11.42
N THR A 52 -13.12 -14.09 10.51
CA THR A 52 -13.38 -14.53 9.12
C THR A 52 -12.58 -15.77 8.77
N ASP A 53 -13.08 -16.52 7.78
CA ASP A 53 -12.38 -17.64 7.14
C ASP A 53 -12.38 -17.38 5.62
N PRO A 54 -11.23 -17.02 5.02
CA PRO A 54 -9.90 -17.00 5.60
C PRO A 54 -9.64 -15.79 6.53
N PRO A 55 -8.77 -15.92 7.55
CA PRO A 55 -8.30 -14.78 8.35
C PRO A 55 -7.49 -13.80 7.48
N LEU A 56 -7.56 -12.50 7.81
CA LEU A 56 -6.83 -11.46 7.07
C LEU A 56 -7.11 -11.50 5.55
N GLU A 57 -8.37 -11.73 5.19
CA GLU A 57 -8.80 -11.76 3.79
C GLU A 57 -8.53 -10.42 3.08
N ASN A 58 -8.07 -10.47 1.84
CA ASN A 58 -8.00 -9.31 0.97
C ASN A 58 -9.41 -8.92 0.50
N THR A 59 -9.96 -7.89 1.13
CA THR A 59 -11.29 -7.34 0.83
C THR A 59 -11.29 -6.36 -0.35
N CYS A 60 -10.12 -6.03 -0.90
CA CYS A 60 -10.00 -5.15 -2.04
C CYS A 60 -10.11 -5.92 -3.37
N ASP A 61 -10.48 -5.21 -4.44
CA ASP A 61 -10.70 -5.76 -5.79
C ASP A 61 -9.41 -5.90 -6.62
N PHE A 62 -8.25 -5.76 -5.98
CA PHE A 62 -6.93 -5.87 -6.59
C PHE A 62 -5.98 -6.70 -5.71
N PRO A 63 -4.94 -7.33 -6.30
CA PRO A 63 -3.95 -8.07 -5.54
C PRO A 63 -3.11 -7.15 -4.63
N ILE A 64 -2.73 -7.68 -3.47
CA ILE A 64 -1.89 -7.00 -2.49
C ILE A 64 -0.76 -7.92 -2.01
N ASN A 65 0.32 -7.31 -1.53
CA ASN A 65 1.30 -7.96 -0.67
C ASN A 65 0.94 -7.63 0.77
N ALA A 66 0.55 -8.64 1.53
CA ALA A 66 0.17 -8.54 2.93
C ALA A 66 1.27 -9.08 3.82
N GLU A 67 1.53 -8.44 4.95
CA GLU A 67 2.49 -8.87 5.96
C GLU A 67 1.81 -9.00 7.31
N LEU A 68 2.05 -10.13 7.98
CA LEU A 68 1.66 -10.39 9.35
C LEU A 68 2.92 -10.48 10.20
N CYS A 69 3.07 -9.55 11.15
CA CYS A 69 4.13 -9.56 12.13
C CYS A 69 3.58 -9.89 13.51
N LEU A 70 4.04 -10.99 14.09
CA LEU A 70 3.72 -11.45 15.41
C LEU A 70 4.93 -11.21 16.32
N TYR A 71 4.80 -10.25 17.22
CA TYR A 71 5.84 -9.86 18.16
C TYR A 71 5.71 -10.68 19.45
N SER A 72 6.80 -11.27 19.92
CA SER A 72 6.83 -12.03 21.18
C SER A 72 7.45 -11.23 22.32
N LYS A 73 7.16 -11.65 23.55
CA LYS A 73 7.89 -11.20 24.75
C LYS A 73 9.10 -12.08 25.07
N THR A 74 9.11 -13.31 24.55
CA THR A 74 9.95 -14.40 25.05
C THR A 74 10.69 -15.15 23.95
N ALA A 75 10.28 -14.99 22.70
CA ALA A 75 10.85 -15.63 21.51
C ALA A 75 11.18 -14.57 20.44
N ASP A 76 11.77 -15.02 19.34
CA ASP A 76 12.03 -14.17 18.17
C ASP A 76 10.70 -13.76 17.50
N ASP A 77 10.65 -12.53 17.01
CA ASP A 77 9.52 -12.01 16.27
C ASP A 77 9.38 -12.74 14.93
N ILE A 78 8.14 -13.01 14.51
CA ILE A 78 7.84 -13.68 13.25
C ILE A 78 7.14 -12.69 12.34
N CYS A 79 7.71 -12.40 11.16
CA CYS A 79 7.08 -11.58 10.14
C CYS A 79 7.01 -12.36 8.83
N GLU A 80 5.79 -12.57 8.34
CA GLU A 80 5.54 -13.29 7.10
C GLU A 80 4.83 -12.40 6.09
N THR A 81 5.41 -12.28 4.89
CA THR A 81 4.79 -11.57 3.77
C THR A 81 4.20 -12.59 2.77
N LYS A 82 2.93 -12.42 2.41
CA LYS A 82 2.22 -13.24 1.44
C LYS A 82 1.55 -12.35 0.38
N ARG A 83 1.58 -12.81 -0.87
CA ARG A 83 0.76 -12.20 -1.93
C ARG A 83 -0.66 -12.75 -1.84
N LEU A 84 -1.64 -11.87 -1.77
CA LEU A 84 -3.07 -12.20 -1.70
C LEU A 84 -3.81 -11.62 -2.91
N GLU A 85 -4.43 -12.49 -3.69
CA GLU A 85 -5.45 -12.09 -4.67
C GLU A 85 -6.75 -11.70 -3.95
N PRO A 86 -7.70 -11.00 -4.61
CA PRO A 86 -9.00 -10.67 -4.01
C PRO A 86 -9.71 -11.90 -3.45
N GLY A 87 -10.18 -11.82 -2.20
CA GLY A 87 -10.84 -12.92 -1.49
C GLY A 87 -9.91 -14.00 -0.91
N GLN A 88 -8.59 -13.87 -1.09
CA GLN A 88 -7.62 -14.75 -0.42
C GLN A 88 -7.19 -14.17 0.93
N GLY A 89 -6.88 -15.03 1.89
CA GLY A 89 -6.32 -14.65 3.18
C GLY A 89 -5.16 -15.54 3.61
N PHE A 90 -4.77 -15.40 4.87
CA PHE A 90 -3.76 -16.25 5.48
C PHE A 90 -4.34 -17.62 5.86
N ASP A 91 -3.47 -18.61 6.01
CA ASP A 91 -3.90 -19.92 6.51
C ASP A 91 -3.99 -19.86 8.04
N ARG A 92 -5.13 -20.27 8.59
CA ARG A 92 -5.34 -20.26 10.05
C ARG A 92 -4.39 -21.21 10.78
N ALA A 93 -4.09 -22.37 10.21
CA ALA A 93 -3.18 -23.34 10.82
C ALA A 93 -1.74 -22.83 10.84
N GLU A 94 -1.31 -22.08 9.83
CA GLU A 94 -0.01 -21.40 9.81
C GLU A 94 0.08 -20.36 10.94
N ILE A 95 -0.94 -19.50 11.08
CA ILE A 95 -1.00 -18.49 12.15
C ILE A 95 -1.00 -19.15 13.54
N GLU A 96 -1.79 -20.21 13.74
CA GLU A 96 -1.84 -20.92 15.03
C GLU A 96 -0.50 -21.59 15.38
N ALA A 97 0.19 -22.16 14.38
CA ALA A 97 1.51 -22.74 14.57
C ALA A 97 2.54 -21.67 14.96
N ASP A 98 2.49 -20.48 14.36
CA ASP A 98 3.35 -19.37 14.74
C ASP A 98 3.05 -18.84 16.13
N LEU A 99 1.77 -18.68 16.48
CA LEU A 99 1.36 -18.29 17.84
C LEU A 99 1.83 -19.30 18.89
N ALA A 100 1.76 -20.59 18.59
CA ALA A 100 2.29 -21.64 19.46
C ALA A 100 3.82 -21.55 19.61
N ARG A 101 4.54 -21.25 18.53
CA ARG A 101 6.00 -21.06 18.52
C ARG A 101 6.45 -19.87 19.37
N LEU A 102 5.67 -18.79 19.41
CA LEU A 102 6.02 -17.56 20.14
C LEU A 102 5.97 -17.71 21.65
N GLY A 103 5.23 -18.69 22.18
CA GLY A 103 5.06 -18.94 23.62
C GLY A 103 4.37 -17.80 24.41
N GLY A 104 3.91 -16.75 23.71
CA GLY A 104 3.27 -15.57 24.28
C GLY A 104 3.31 -14.38 23.33
N LEU A 105 2.14 -14.00 22.80
CA LEU A 105 2.00 -12.85 21.91
C LEU A 105 2.07 -11.53 22.69
N LEU A 106 3.02 -10.66 22.32
CA LEU A 106 3.06 -9.27 22.80
C LEU A 106 2.07 -8.41 22.02
N ARG A 107 2.17 -8.47 20.69
CA ARG A 107 1.45 -7.63 19.73
C ARG A 107 1.43 -8.33 18.38
N ALA A 108 0.32 -8.19 17.65
CA ALA A 108 0.27 -8.51 16.24
C ALA A 108 0.12 -7.21 15.42
N GLU A 109 0.86 -7.10 14.34
CA GLU A 109 0.72 -6.03 13.36
C GLU A 109 0.50 -6.60 11.96
N THR A 110 -0.27 -5.86 11.18
CA THR A 110 -0.64 -6.26 9.83
C THR A 110 -0.43 -5.08 8.91
N TYR A 111 0.22 -5.35 7.79
CA TYR A 111 0.48 -4.36 6.75
C TYR A 111 0.04 -4.91 5.41
N ALA A 112 -0.36 -4.02 4.51
CA ALA A 112 -0.69 -4.39 3.15
C ALA A 112 -0.20 -3.31 2.21
N CYS A 113 0.24 -3.72 1.03
CA CYS A 113 0.73 -2.88 -0.03
C CYS A 113 0.12 -3.34 -1.35
N LYS A 114 -0.36 -2.39 -2.15
CA LYS A 114 -0.80 -2.69 -3.51
C LYS A 114 0.41 -3.05 -4.37
N LEU A 115 0.29 -4.03 -5.27
CA LEU A 115 1.35 -4.34 -6.23
C LEU A 115 1.74 -3.10 -7.06
N PRO A 116 3.03 -2.94 -7.42
CA PRO A 116 4.16 -3.85 -7.22
C PRO A 116 4.95 -3.59 -5.91
N TYR A 117 4.32 -2.97 -4.91
CA TYR A 117 5.02 -2.59 -3.67
C TYR A 117 4.95 -3.69 -2.60
N MET A 118 6.00 -3.80 -1.79
CA MET A 118 6.12 -4.72 -0.66
C MET A 118 6.06 -3.96 0.69
N PRO A 119 5.48 -4.56 1.74
CA PRO A 119 5.64 -4.05 3.09
C PRO A 119 7.12 -3.95 3.50
N GLY A 120 7.45 -2.90 4.25
CA GLY A 120 8.79 -2.69 4.79
C GLY A 120 8.95 -1.33 5.46
N MET A 121 10.15 -1.10 6.01
CA MET A 121 10.47 0.14 6.74
C MET A 121 10.84 1.27 5.79
N VAL A 122 10.07 2.35 5.82
CA VAL A 122 10.28 3.57 5.02
C VAL A 122 10.61 4.75 5.93
N GLU A 123 11.45 5.67 5.44
CA GLU A 123 11.73 6.92 6.15
C GLU A 123 10.58 7.91 5.93
N ASP A 124 9.91 8.31 7.03
CA ASP A 124 8.90 9.36 6.99
C ASP A 124 9.54 10.70 6.61
N MET A 125 9.13 11.30 5.48
CA MET A 125 9.74 12.53 4.98
C MET A 125 9.65 13.72 5.96
N ASN A 126 8.61 13.79 6.78
CA ASN A 126 8.39 14.90 7.70
C ASN A 126 9.17 14.73 9.01
N THR A 127 9.21 13.50 9.54
CA THR A 127 9.78 13.21 10.86
C THR A 127 11.15 12.55 10.82
N LYS A 128 11.60 12.09 9.65
CA LYS A 128 12.85 11.33 9.44
C LYS A 128 12.95 10.06 10.27
N ARG A 129 11.80 9.56 10.75
CA ARG A 129 11.69 8.32 11.51
C ARG A 129 11.35 7.19 10.57
N MET A 130 11.96 6.03 10.81
CA MET A 130 11.57 4.80 10.13
C MET A 130 10.17 4.39 10.61
N LYS A 131 9.27 4.14 9.67
CA LYS A 131 7.91 3.66 9.91
C LYS A 131 7.58 2.56 8.91
N GLN A 132 6.61 1.73 9.26
CA GLN A 132 6.08 0.75 8.33
C GLN A 132 5.35 1.44 7.17
N GLY A 133 5.64 1.01 5.95
CA GLY A 133 5.10 1.56 4.71
C GLY A 133 5.26 0.58 3.56
N CYS A 134 5.23 1.09 2.33
CA CYS A 134 5.38 0.27 1.13
C CYS A 134 6.61 0.69 0.33
N LEU A 135 7.50 -0.26 0.07
CA LEU A 135 8.70 -0.10 -0.74
C LEU A 135 8.51 -0.75 -2.12
N PRO A 136 9.17 -0.26 -3.18
CA PRO A 136 9.28 -1.00 -4.44
C PRO A 136 9.84 -2.42 -4.21
N GLU A 137 9.34 -3.40 -4.97
CA GLU A 137 9.89 -4.76 -4.94
C GLU A 137 11.39 -4.76 -5.26
N GLY A 138 12.20 -5.34 -4.37
CA GLY A 138 13.66 -5.42 -4.50
C GLY A 138 14.46 -4.38 -3.71
N GLU A 139 13.82 -3.38 -3.10
CA GLU A 139 14.49 -2.51 -2.12
C GLU A 139 14.59 -3.21 -0.74
N THR A 140 15.72 -3.02 -0.06
CA THR A 140 16.08 -3.76 1.16
C THR A 140 15.06 -3.59 2.27
N ARG A 141 14.41 -4.70 2.63
CA ARG A 141 13.73 -4.92 3.90
C ARG A 141 14.80 -5.04 5.00
N GLN A 142 15.11 -3.95 5.67
CA GLN A 142 15.90 -4.00 6.91
C GLN A 142 14.99 -4.25 8.09
#